data_AF-A0A7V9Q0Y5-F1
#
_entry.id   AF-A0A7V9Q0Y5-F1
#
_cell.length_a   1.000
_cell.length_b   1.000
_cell.length_c   1.000
_cell.angle_alpha   90.00
_cell.angle_beta   90.00
_cell.angle_gamma   90.00
#
_symmetry.space_group_name_H-M   'P 1'
#
loop_
_entity.id
_entity.type
_entity.pdbx_description
1 polymer ?
#
loop_
_entity_poly.entity_id
_entity_poly.type
_entity_poly.pdbx_seq_one_letter_code
_entity_poly.pdbx_strand_id
1 'polypeptide(L)' 'MIACLLIPGFELRAALRTRPRLALVPAALAPEPGEESLLGPVTAAAEARGVKPGMRLGEALAT' A
#
# COMPACT_ATOMS: atom_id res chain seq x y z
N MET A 1 1.01 2.61 -34.63
CA MET A 1 0.05 3.14 -33.63
C MET A 1 0.48 2.62 -32.27
N ILE A 2 0.61 3.47 -31.25
CA ILE A 2 1.03 3.08 -29.89
C ILE A 2 -0.03 3.55 -28.90
N ALA A 3 -0.43 2.68 -27.98
CA ALA A 3 -1.34 3.01 -26.89
C ALA A 3 -0.62 2.92 -25.53
N CYS A 4 -0.91 3.85 -24.63
CA CYS A 4 -0.37 3.89 -23.28
C CYS A 4 -1.49 3.64 -22.26
N LEU A 5 -1.22 2.80 -21.26
CA LEU A 5 -2.15 2.49 -20.17
C LEU A 5 -1.44 2.71 -18.82
N LEU A 6 -2.16 3.34 -17.89
CA LEU A 6 -1.74 3.51 -16.50
C LEU A 6 -2.82 2.90 -15.60
N ILE A 7 -2.41 2.06 -14.65
CA ILE A 7 -3.30 1.54 -13.62
C ILE A 7 -2.90 2.18 -12.29
N PRO A 8 -3.67 3.14 -11.77
CA PRO A 8 -3.37 3.79 -10.49
C PRO A 8 -3.37 2.78 -9.34
N GLY A 9 -2.29 2.80 -8.54
CA GLY A 9 -2.14 1.92 -7.37
C GLY A 9 -2.13 0.43 -7.72
N PHE A 10 -1.57 0.07 -8.89
CA PHE A 10 -1.57 -1.30 -9.41
C PHE A 10 -1.13 -2.34 -8.39
N GLU A 11 -0.03 -2.11 -7.68
CA GLU A 11 0.53 -3.06 -6.71
C GLU A 11 -0.45 -3.39 -5.59
N LEU A 12 -1.10 -2.37 -5.01
CA LEU A 12 -2.10 -2.58 -3.97
C LEU A 12 -3.32 -3.29 -4.52
N ARG A 13 -3.81 -2.90 -5.71
CA ARG A 13 -4.93 -3.57 -6.37
C ARG A 13 -4.61 -5.05 -6.63
N ALA A 14 -3.39 -5.36 -7.06
CA ALA A 14 -2.93 -6.72 -7.28
C ALA A 14 -2.88 -7.52 -5.97
N ALA A 15 -2.34 -6.93 -4.90
CA ALA A 15 -2.28 -7.57 -3.58
C ALA A 15 -3.68 -7.83 -3.00
N LEU A 16 -4.58 -6.84 -3.10
CA LEU A 16 -5.96 -6.96 -2.64
C LEU A 16 -6.76 -7.98 -3.46
N ARG A 17 -6.49 -8.13 -4.76
CA ARG A 17 -7.10 -9.19 -5.57
C ARG A 17 -6.74 -10.58 -5.06
N THR A 18 -5.49 -10.77 -4.61
CA THR A 18 -5.04 -12.04 -4.02
C THR A 18 -5.57 -12.24 -2.60
N ARG A 19 -5.79 -11.15 -1.84
CA ARG A 19 -6.25 -11.17 -0.43
C ARG A 19 -7.38 -10.15 -0.22
N PRO A 20 -8.60 -10.40 -0.73
CA PRO A 20 -9.66 -9.38 -0.80
C PRO A 20 -10.14 -8.89 0.56
N ARG A 21 -10.02 -9.72 1.61
CA ARG A 21 -10.37 -9.33 2.98
C ARG A 21 -9.52 -8.17 3.50
N LEU A 22 -8.29 -7.98 3.00
CA LEU A 22 -7.43 -6.87 3.38
C LEU A 22 -7.97 -5.51 2.94
N ALA A 23 -8.90 -5.45 1.98
CA ALA A 23 -9.48 -4.19 1.56
C ALA A 23 -10.38 -3.54 2.64
N LEU A 24 -10.83 -4.34 3.62
CA LEU A 24 -11.76 -3.92 4.67
C LEU A 24 -11.05 -3.56 5.98
N VAL A 25 -9.74 -3.73 6.05
CA VAL A 25 -8.95 -3.49 7.25
C VAL A 25 -7.76 -2.61 6.91
N PRO A 26 -7.17 -1.91 7.90
CA PRO A 26 -5.94 -1.18 7.69
C PRO A 26 -4.83 -2.14 7.25
N ALA A 27 -4.36 -1.93 6.03
CA ALA A 27 -3.24 -2.62 5.43
C ALA A 27 -2.43 -1.67 4.54
N ALA A 28 -1.14 -1.96 4.42
CA ALA A 28 -0.17 -1.26 3.59
C ALA A 28 0.77 -2.28 2.93
N LEU A 29 1.34 -1.91 1.79
CA LEU A 29 2.43 -2.70 1.20
C LEU A 29 3.72 -2.45 1.95
N ALA A 30 4.38 -3.55 2.33
CA ALA A 30 5.69 -3.52 2.95
C ALA A 30 6.76 -3.10 1.93
N PRO A 31 7.87 -2.49 2.39
CA PRO A 31 9.04 -2.24 1.55
C PRO A 31 9.62 -3.55 1.02
N GLU A 32 10.34 -3.47 -0.09
CA GLU A 32 11.11 -4.60 -0.57
C GLU A 32 12.21 -4.98 0.44
N PRO A 33 12.57 -6.26 0.57
CA PRO A 33 13.63 -6.68 1.47
C PRO A 33 14.97 -6.00 1.12
N GLY A 34 15.55 -5.27 2.08
CA GLY A 34 16.84 -4.60 1.90
C GLY A 34 16.74 -3.14 1.45
N GLU A 35 15.53 -2.67 1.09
CA GLU A 35 15.25 -1.27 0.78
C GLU A 35 15.01 -0.43 2.04
N GLU A 36 14.93 0.89 1.86
CA GLU A 36 14.54 1.78 2.95
C GLU A 36 13.16 1.40 3.50
N SER A 37 13.01 1.46 4.83
CA SER A 37 11.84 0.95 5.53
C SER A 37 10.65 1.91 5.44
N LEU A 38 10.21 2.21 4.22
CA LEU A 38 9.08 3.08 3.88
C LEU A 38 7.90 2.25 3.40
N LEU A 39 6.69 2.66 3.77
CA LEU A 39 5.48 2.02 3.30
C LEU A 39 5.22 2.33 1.82
N GLY A 40 4.78 1.31 1.09
CA GLY A 40 4.18 1.48 -0.23
C GLY A 40 2.73 2.00 -0.14
N PRO A 41 1.94 1.80 -1.21
CA PRO A 41 0.52 2.13 -1.22
C PRO A 41 -0.27 1.49 -0.07
N VAL A 42 -1.28 2.22 0.42
CA VAL A 42 -2.06 1.87 1.61
C VAL A 42 -3.55 1.76 1.29
N THR A 43 -4.29 0.99 2.08
CA THR A 43 -5.76 0.91 2.00
C THR A 43 -6.43 2.17 2.54
N ALA A 44 -7.65 2.46 2.09
CA ALA A 44 -8.45 3.58 2.62
C ALA A 44 -8.68 3.48 4.14
N ALA A 45 -8.83 2.25 4.67
CA ALA A 45 -8.95 2.03 6.10
C ALA A 45 -7.65 2.38 6.87
N ALA A 46 -6.48 2.23 6.25
CA ALA A 46 -5.21 2.66 6.82
C ALA A 46 -5.04 4.19 6.74
N GLU A 47 -5.44 4.82 5.63
CA GLU A 47 -5.44 6.30 5.52
C GLU A 47 -6.34 6.95 6.57
N ALA A 48 -7.51 6.36 6.83
CA ALA A 48 -8.43 6.82 7.87
C ALA A 48 -7.83 6.75 9.28
N ARG A 49 -6.78 5.93 9.49
CA ARG A 49 -6.01 5.87 10.74
C ARG A 49 -4.76 6.75 10.73
N GLY A 50 -4.54 7.52 9.66
CA GLY A 50 -3.39 8.42 9.53
C GLY A 50 -2.16 7.78 8.90
N VAL A 51 -2.20 6.50 8.53
CA VAL A 51 -1.09 5.82 7.84
C VAL A 51 -1.04 6.26 6.39
N LYS A 52 0.13 6.67 5.90
CA LYS A 52 0.31 7.22 4.55
C LYS A 52 1.39 6.48 3.77
N PRO A 53 1.32 6.45 2.43
CA PRO A 53 2.45 6.00 1.62
C PRO A 53 3.69 6.83 1.91
N GLY A 54 4.86 6.19 1.94
CA GLY A 54 6.13 6.82 2.29
C GLY A 54 6.37 7.03 3.79
N MET A 55 5.41 6.70 4.65
CA MET A 55 5.62 6.69 6.11
C MET A 55 6.62 5.61 6.50
N ARG A 56 7.44 5.84 7.54
CA ARG A 56 8.36 4.80 8.03
C ARG A 56 7.56 3.63 8.58
N LEU A 57 7.98 2.40 8.27
CA LEU A 57 7.31 1.19 8.73
C LEU A 57 7.12 1.17 10.25
N GLY A 58 8.16 1.54 11.01
CA GLY A 58 8.09 1.62 12.47
C GLY A 58 7.11 2.67 13.00
N GLU A 59 6.97 3.80 12.31
CA GLU A 59 6.02 4.87 12.66
C GLU A 59 4.57 4.41 12.40
N ALA A 60 4.34 3.80 11.25
CA ALA A 60 3.03 3.28 10.88
C ALA A 60 2.55 2.15 11.82
N LEU A 61 3.47 1.34 12.36
CA LEU A 61 3.15 0.29 13.33
C LEU A 61 2.84 0.85 14.72
N ALA A 62 3.25 2.08 15.03
CA ALA A 62 2.97 2.75 16.30
C ALA A 62 1.66 3.56 16.29
N THR A 63 0.95 3.60 15.16
CA THR A 63 -0.31 4.35 14.94
C THR A 63 -1.53 3.44 15.06
#